data_AF-A0A355A6Y0-F1
#
_entry.id   AF-A0A355A6Y0-F1
#
_cell.length_a   1.000
_cell.length_b   1.000
_cell.length_c   1.000
_cell.angle_alpha   90.00
_cell.angle_beta   90.00
_cell.angle_gamma   90.00
#
_symmetry.space_group_name_H-M   'P 1'
#
loop_
_entity.id
_entity.type
_entity.pdbx_description
1 polymer ?
#
loop_
_entity_poly.entity_id
_entity_poly.type
_entity_poly.pdbx_seq_one_letter_code
_entity_poly.pdbx_strand_id
1 'polypeptide(L)'
;MFQKEDYRSTLSIGAERMQYIFDDLIFHTISLMDYLGNLIGFIYKNDMNLKWTGLSKSANDKTNSLSGFKIASIIIRNDRDWVAHLYDYRSSLIHYKKDEVPKRMEFIFENMQQEPKLIFDLHIAVPYTFQKNVKSFSADFDKQEASLLDAANWVTNRTITCFKDTVKCIDEELTPKVEARLKEIYNKHMYEKRAGEADAKNT
;
A
#
# COMPACT_ATOMS: atom_id res chain seq x y z
N MET A 1 -0.06 26.10 -42.25
CA MET A 1 1.04 25.13 -42.08
C MET A 1 1.43 25.20 -40.61
N PHE A 2 0.75 24.44 -39.75
CA PHE A 2 1.08 24.39 -38.32
C PHE A 2 2.52 23.90 -38.19
N GLN A 3 3.36 24.61 -37.44
CA GLN A 3 4.68 24.10 -37.09
C GLN A 3 4.47 22.72 -36.46
N LYS A 4 5.06 21.68 -37.08
CA LYS A 4 5.28 20.37 -36.46
C LYS A 4 6.26 20.57 -35.29
N GLU A 5 5.92 21.38 -34.30
CA GLU A 5 6.46 21.16 -32.96
C GLU A 5 6.16 19.71 -32.61
N ASP A 6 7.19 19.03 -32.13
CA ASP A 6 7.29 17.58 -32.14
C ASP A 6 6.34 16.96 -31.09
N TYR A 7 5.04 16.90 -31.41
CA TYR A 7 4.00 16.30 -30.56
C TYR A 7 4.38 14.88 -30.12
N ARG A 8 5.12 14.14 -30.95
CA ARG A 8 5.63 12.81 -30.61
C ARG A 8 6.66 12.87 -29.50
N SER A 9 7.60 13.82 -29.56
CA SER A 9 8.55 14.07 -28.48
C SER A 9 7.84 14.48 -27.19
N THR A 10 6.90 15.42 -27.24
CA THR A 10 6.13 15.86 -26.06
C THR A 10 5.35 14.72 -25.42
N LEU A 11 4.65 13.90 -26.22
CA LEU A 11 3.92 12.73 -25.73
C LEU A 11 4.85 11.65 -25.19
N SER A 12 6.01 11.44 -25.82
CA SER A 12 7.01 10.49 -25.31
C SER A 12 7.55 10.91 -23.95
N ILE A 13 7.87 12.21 -23.78
CA ILE A 13 8.27 12.81 -22.50
C ILE A 13 7.16 12.66 -21.47
N GLY A 14 5.91 12.91 -21.86
CA GLY A 14 4.73 12.71 -21.01
C GLY A 14 4.62 11.26 -20.52
N ALA A 15 4.78 10.28 -21.41
CA ALA A 15 4.75 8.87 -21.06
C ALA A 15 5.89 8.46 -20.11
N GLU A 16 7.11 8.99 -20.32
CA GLU A 16 8.22 8.76 -19.38
C GLU A 16 7.94 9.36 -18.00
N ARG A 17 7.35 10.55 -17.93
CA ARG A 17 6.94 11.17 -16.66
C ARG A 17 5.87 10.34 -15.95
N MET A 18 4.90 9.78 -16.69
CA MET A 18 3.89 8.89 -16.10
C MET A 18 4.52 7.62 -15.52
N GLN A 19 5.52 7.06 -16.19
CA GLN A 19 6.28 5.92 -15.65
C GLN A 19 7.00 6.30 -14.34
N TYR A 20 7.66 7.45 -14.26
CA TYR A 20 8.29 7.90 -13.01
C TYR A 20 7.27 8.09 -11.88
N ILE A 21 6.10 8.64 -12.19
CA ILE A 21 5.01 8.79 -11.21
C ILE A 21 4.53 7.40 -10.71
N PHE A 22 4.47 6.41 -11.60
CA PHE A 22 4.14 5.04 -11.20
C PHE A 22 5.21 4.43 -10.29
N ASP A 23 6.49 4.62 -10.59
CA ASP A 23 7.56 4.14 -9.73
C ASP A 23 7.55 4.84 -8.34
N ASP A 24 7.24 6.14 -8.30
CA ASP A 24 7.03 6.89 -7.05
C ASP A 24 5.83 6.37 -6.26
N LEU A 25 4.72 6.03 -6.93
CA LEU A 25 3.56 5.39 -6.30
C LEU A 25 3.98 4.10 -5.59
N ILE A 26 4.80 3.27 -6.23
CA ILE A 26 5.31 2.03 -5.61
C ILE A 26 6.22 2.33 -4.42
N PHE A 27 7.12 3.31 -4.56
CA PHE A 27 7.99 3.74 -3.47
C PHE A 27 7.20 4.23 -2.24
N HIS A 28 6.18 5.06 -2.46
CA HIS A 28 5.33 5.57 -1.39
C HIS A 28 4.46 4.46 -0.78
N THR A 29 3.99 3.51 -1.59
CA THR A 29 3.26 2.34 -1.11
C THR A 29 4.12 1.50 -0.16
N ILE A 30 5.37 1.20 -0.54
CA ILE A 30 6.31 0.47 0.31
C ILE A 30 6.57 1.24 1.62
N SER A 31 6.76 2.55 1.52
CA SER A 31 6.99 3.41 2.70
C SER A 31 5.79 3.39 3.66
N LEU A 32 4.56 3.45 3.13
CA LEU A 32 3.34 3.30 3.92
C LEU A 32 3.29 1.95 4.66
N MET A 33 3.66 0.87 3.97
CA MET A 33 3.72 -0.46 4.61
C MET A 33 4.78 -0.54 5.69
N ASP A 34 5.93 0.12 5.52
CA ASP A 34 6.96 0.20 6.57
C ASP A 34 6.50 1.00 7.78
N TYR A 35 5.77 2.11 7.59
CA TYR A 35 5.17 2.85 8.71
C TYR A 35 4.13 2.01 9.45
N LEU A 36 3.30 1.24 8.73
CA LEU A 36 2.38 0.29 9.34
C LEU A 36 3.13 -0.81 10.11
N GLY A 37 4.26 -1.26 9.56
CA GLY A 37 5.21 -2.16 10.23
C GLY A 37 5.64 -1.63 11.59
N ASN A 38 6.13 -0.40 11.62
CA ASN A 38 6.59 0.27 12.85
C ASN A 38 5.47 0.44 13.86
N LEU A 39 4.25 0.78 13.42
CA LEU A 39 3.08 0.90 14.30
C LEU A 39 2.75 -0.44 14.97
N ILE A 40 2.73 -1.53 14.20
CA ILE A 40 2.45 -2.87 14.74
C ILE A 40 3.59 -3.33 15.64
N GLY A 41 4.84 -3.07 15.26
CA GLY A 41 6.01 -3.34 16.08
C GLY A 41 5.94 -2.62 17.43
N PHE A 42 5.53 -1.35 17.43
CA PHE A 42 5.32 -0.59 18.66
C PHE A 42 4.24 -1.23 19.54
N ILE A 43 3.08 -1.55 18.97
CA ILE A 43 1.94 -2.11 19.71
C ILE A 43 2.24 -3.48 20.31
N TYR A 44 2.81 -4.40 19.53
CA TYR A 44 2.91 -5.82 19.91
C TYR A 44 4.30 -6.23 20.40
N LYS A 45 5.33 -5.44 20.13
CA LYS A 45 6.73 -5.77 20.43
C LYS A 45 7.50 -4.66 21.14
N ASN A 46 6.90 -3.48 21.34
CA ASN A 46 7.59 -2.29 21.82
C ASN A 46 8.83 -1.93 20.96
N ASP A 47 8.74 -2.13 19.64
CA ASP A 47 9.80 -1.84 18.66
C ASP A 47 9.28 -0.90 17.56
N MET A 48 9.78 0.34 17.54
CA MET A 48 9.38 1.37 16.58
C MET A 48 10.15 1.34 15.25
N ASN A 49 11.13 0.44 15.09
CA ASN A 49 11.97 0.37 13.89
C ASN A 49 11.69 -0.87 13.04
N LEU A 50 10.61 -1.58 13.34
CA LEU A 50 10.25 -2.83 12.69
C LEU A 50 9.55 -2.59 11.33
N LYS A 51 10.36 -2.48 10.27
CA LYS A 51 9.89 -2.46 8.87
C LYS A 51 9.01 -3.66 8.53
N TRP A 52 8.18 -3.54 7.49
CA TRP A 52 7.20 -4.56 7.12
C TRP A 52 7.83 -5.94 6.90
N THR A 53 8.98 -6.01 6.23
CA THR A 53 9.70 -7.28 6.00
C THR A 53 10.22 -7.93 7.30
N GLY A 54 10.57 -7.13 8.30
CA GLY A 54 10.93 -7.63 9.63
C GLY A 54 9.71 -8.06 10.43
N LEU A 55 8.59 -7.33 10.25
CA LEU A 55 7.30 -7.68 10.83
C LEU A 55 6.79 -9.01 10.29
N SER A 56 6.80 -9.22 8.97
CA SER A 56 6.32 -10.47 8.35
C SER A 56 7.14 -11.68 8.76
N LYS A 57 8.47 -11.53 8.85
CA LYS A 57 9.36 -12.54 9.44
C LYS A 57 9.01 -12.84 10.89
N SER A 58 8.79 -11.80 11.71
CA SER A 58 8.38 -11.98 13.11
C SER A 58 7.03 -12.66 13.24
N ALA A 59 6.08 -12.37 12.35
CA ALA A 59 4.76 -13.00 12.37
C ALA A 59 4.84 -14.50 12.00
N ASN A 60 5.73 -14.86 11.08
CA ASN A 60 5.89 -16.23 10.59
C ASN A 60 6.74 -17.12 11.51
N ASP A 61 7.58 -16.52 12.36
CA ASP A 61 8.42 -17.25 13.32
C ASP A 61 7.61 -17.65 14.57
N LYS A 62 7.37 -18.96 14.73
CA LYS A 62 6.60 -19.54 15.85
C LYS A 62 7.23 -19.29 17.23
N THR A 63 8.50 -18.91 17.30
CA THR A 63 9.17 -18.58 18.58
C THR A 63 8.97 -17.11 18.97
N ASN A 64 8.48 -16.30 18.04
CA ASN A 64 8.25 -14.88 18.23
C ASN A 64 6.91 -14.62 18.91
N SER A 65 6.87 -13.66 19.86
CA SER A 65 5.63 -13.28 20.54
C SER A 65 4.52 -12.83 19.58
N LEU A 66 4.89 -12.22 18.45
CA LEU A 66 3.93 -11.76 17.45
C LEU A 66 3.11 -12.91 16.84
N SER A 67 3.72 -14.09 16.66
CA SER A 67 3.10 -15.24 15.97
C SER A 67 1.85 -15.80 16.68
N GLY A 68 1.71 -15.53 17.99
CA GLY A 68 0.54 -15.96 18.77
C GLY A 68 -0.69 -15.06 18.61
N PHE A 69 -0.57 -13.90 17.96
CA PHE A 69 -1.67 -12.95 17.80
C PHE A 69 -2.44 -13.18 16.49
N LYS A 70 -3.71 -12.77 16.46
CA LYS A 70 -4.55 -12.94 15.26
C LYS A 70 -3.98 -12.17 14.07
N ILE A 71 -3.42 -10.98 14.35
CA ILE A 71 -2.81 -10.11 13.35
C ILE A 71 -1.66 -10.79 12.58
N ALA A 72 -0.97 -11.78 13.16
CA ALA A 72 0.11 -12.50 12.47
C ALA A 72 -0.37 -13.16 11.19
N SER A 73 -1.55 -13.78 11.22
CA SER A 73 -2.14 -14.41 10.04
C SER A 73 -2.47 -13.41 8.92
N ILE A 74 -2.94 -12.21 9.30
CA ILE A 74 -3.24 -11.11 8.37
C ILE A 74 -1.95 -10.57 7.75
N ILE A 75 -0.90 -10.37 8.56
CA ILE A 75 0.41 -9.91 8.09
C ILE A 75 1.00 -10.91 7.09
N ILE A 76 1.03 -12.20 7.43
CA ILE A 76 1.60 -13.25 6.57
C ILE A 76 0.85 -13.30 5.22
N ARG A 77 -0.49 -13.27 5.26
CA ARG A 77 -1.32 -13.28 4.05
C ARG A 77 -1.06 -12.03 3.19
N ASN A 78 -1.09 -10.85 3.80
CA ASN A 78 -0.90 -9.58 3.09
C ASN A 78 0.54 -9.45 2.53
N ASP A 79 1.54 -9.96 3.24
CA ASP A 79 2.92 -10.00 2.76
C ASP A 79 3.04 -10.90 1.53
N ARG A 80 2.57 -12.14 1.65
CA ARG A 80 2.62 -13.15 0.58
C ARG A 80 1.84 -12.73 -0.66
N ASP A 81 0.64 -12.18 -0.48
CA ASP A 81 -0.28 -11.92 -1.58
C ASP A 81 -0.08 -10.53 -2.21
N TRP A 82 0.71 -9.66 -1.57
CA TRP A 82 0.87 -8.29 -2.02
C TRP A 82 2.25 -7.68 -1.74
N VAL A 83 2.59 -7.44 -0.48
CA VAL A 83 3.65 -6.49 -0.13
C VAL A 83 5.04 -6.99 -0.54
N ALA A 84 5.30 -8.30 -0.43
CA ALA A 84 6.57 -8.89 -0.85
C ALA A 84 6.84 -8.64 -2.35
N HIS A 85 5.80 -8.68 -3.19
CA HIS A 85 5.93 -8.44 -4.63
C HIS A 85 6.34 -7.00 -4.97
N LEU A 86 5.93 -6.03 -4.16
CA LEU A 86 6.37 -4.64 -4.31
C LEU A 86 7.86 -4.48 -4.02
N TYR A 87 8.34 -5.16 -2.97
CA TYR A 87 9.77 -5.18 -2.65
C TYR A 87 10.60 -5.83 -3.76
N ASP A 88 10.13 -6.94 -4.32
CA ASP A 88 10.79 -7.63 -5.43
C ASP A 88 10.84 -6.77 -6.69
N TYR A 89 9.74 -6.09 -7.03
CA TYR A 89 9.69 -5.13 -8.13
C TYR A 89 10.66 -3.96 -7.91
N ARG A 90 10.63 -3.32 -6.73
CA ARG A 90 11.53 -2.21 -6.41
C ARG A 90 13.00 -2.63 -6.46
N SER A 91 13.33 -3.83 -5.95
CA SER A 91 14.69 -4.37 -6.06
C SER A 91 15.09 -4.53 -7.53
N SER A 92 14.18 -5.03 -8.37
CA SER A 92 14.41 -5.15 -9.81
C SER A 92 14.69 -3.78 -10.46
N LEU A 93 13.93 -2.74 -10.14
CA LEU A 93 14.14 -1.39 -10.68
C LEU A 93 15.51 -0.79 -10.31
N ILE A 94 16.01 -1.06 -9.11
CA ILE A 94 17.32 -0.57 -8.66
C ILE A 94 18.46 -1.26 -9.42
N HIS A 95 18.27 -2.54 -9.77
CA HIS A 95 19.30 -3.36 -10.42
C HIS A 95 19.29 -3.29 -11.94
N TYR A 96 18.12 -3.09 -12.56
CA TYR A 96 17.98 -3.05 -14.03
C TYR A 96 17.77 -1.60 -14.51
N LYS A 97 18.69 -1.11 -15.35
CA LYS A 97 18.60 0.22 -15.97
C LYS A 97 17.37 0.29 -16.89
N LYS A 98 16.35 1.03 -16.44
CA LYS A 98 15.13 1.46 -17.15
C LYS A 98 14.33 0.29 -17.76
N ASP A 99 13.25 -0.10 -17.09
CA ASP A 99 12.24 -0.98 -17.70
C ASP A 99 11.51 -0.19 -18.79
N GLU A 100 11.96 -0.28 -20.04
CA GLU A 100 11.32 0.44 -21.14
C GLU A 100 9.89 -0.07 -21.36
N VAL A 101 8.93 0.84 -21.25
CA VAL A 101 7.51 0.52 -21.35
C VAL A 101 7.03 0.70 -22.79
N PRO A 102 6.38 -0.30 -23.41
CA PRO A 102 5.74 -0.14 -24.70
C PRO A 102 4.70 0.99 -24.70
N LYS A 103 4.71 1.82 -25.74
CA LYS A 103 3.79 2.94 -25.93
C LYS A 103 3.06 2.76 -27.25
N ARG A 104 1.73 2.85 -27.26
CA ARG A 104 0.89 2.84 -28.46
C ARG A 104 0.13 4.15 -28.52
N MET A 105 0.07 4.73 -29.72
CA MET A 105 -0.62 5.99 -29.95
C MET A 105 -1.57 5.83 -31.14
N GLU A 106 -2.83 6.19 -30.94
CA GLU A 106 -3.87 6.18 -31.96
C GLU A 106 -4.40 7.60 -32.18
N PHE A 107 -4.68 7.92 -33.45
CA PHE A 107 -5.21 9.21 -33.88
C PHE A 107 -6.67 9.01 -34.29
N ILE A 108 -7.59 9.58 -33.53
CA ILE A 108 -9.01 9.46 -33.78
C ILE A 108 -9.52 10.81 -34.28
N PHE A 109 -10.10 10.82 -35.48
CA PHE A 109 -10.74 12.00 -36.05
C PHE A 109 -12.25 11.92 -35.82
N GLU A 110 -12.77 12.80 -34.96
CA GLU A 110 -14.21 12.91 -34.70
C GLU A 110 -14.79 14.12 -35.43
N ASN A 111 -16.10 14.08 -35.68
CA ASN A 111 -16.90 15.22 -36.17
C ASN A 111 -16.39 15.86 -37.48
N MET A 112 -15.94 15.03 -38.42
CA MET A 112 -15.39 15.44 -39.72
C MET A 112 -16.30 16.36 -40.58
N GLN A 113 -17.59 16.45 -40.26
CA GLN A 113 -18.58 17.25 -41.01
C GLN A 113 -18.91 18.61 -40.39
N GLN A 114 -18.50 18.88 -39.14
CA GLN A 114 -18.80 20.14 -38.44
C GLN A 114 -17.50 20.83 -38.04
N GLU A 115 -17.00 20.54 -36.85
CA GLU A 115 -15.69 20.95 -36.36
C GLU A 115 -14.84 19.69 -36.13
N PRO A 116 -13.92 19.35 -37.05
CA PRO A 116 -13.11 18.15 -36.92
C PRO A 116 -12.25 18.24 -35.66
N LYS A 117 -12.40 17.25 -34.78
CA LYS A 117 -11.64 17.12 -33.53
C LYS A 117 -10.63 15.99 -33.69
N LEU A 118 -9.35 16.30 -33.48
CA LEU A 118 -8.31 15.30 -33.37
C LEU A 118 -8.17 14.87 -31.91
N ILE A 119 -8.42 13.60 -31.63
CA ILE A 119 -8.17 12.97 -30.33
C ILE A 119 -6.92 12.11 -30.44
N PHE A 120 -6.06 12.23 -29.44
CA PHE A 120 -4.89 11.40 -29.26
C PHE A 120 -5.20 10.40 -28.14
N ASP A 121 -5.24 9.12 -28.48
CA ASP A 121 -5.29 8.07 -27.48
C ASP A 121 -3.87 7.54 -27.26
N LEU A 122 -3.37 7.67 -26.03
CA LEU A 122 -2.04 7.27 -25.63
C LEU A 122 -2.15 6.12 -24.64
N HIS A 123 -1.85 4.92 -25.12
CA HIS A 123 -1.73 3.75 -24.29
C HIS A 123 -0.27 3.56 -23.86
N ILE A 124 -0.05 3.55 -22.55
CA ILE A 124 1.23 3.22 -21.93
C ILE A 124 1.05 1.88 -21.25
N ALA A 125 1.79 0.87 -21.68
CA ALA A 125 1.68 -0.48 -21.14
C ALA A 125 2.15 -0.55 -19.67
N VAL A 126 1.91 -1.68 -19.01
CA VAL A 126 2.46 -1.93 -17.68
C VAL A 126 3.92 -2.42 -17.79
N PRO A 127 4.87 -1.94 -16.95
CA PRO A 127 6.25 -2.40 -16.98
C PRO A 127 6.36 -3.92 -16.88
N TYR A 128 7.20 -4.53 -17.71
CA TYR A 128 7.32 -6.00 -17.76
C TYR A 128 7.80 -6.56 -16.42
N THR A 129 8.74 -5.88 -15.77
CA THR A 129 9.24 -6.29 -14.46
C THR A 129 8.16 -6.21 -13.38
N PHE A 130 7.21 -5.27 -13.49
CA PHE A 130 6.05 -5.22 -12.59
C PHE A 130 5.16 -6.45 -12.80
N GLN A 131 4.77 -6.73 -14.05
CA GLN A 131 3.93 -7.89 -14.38
C GLN A 131 4.58 -9.22 -13.93
N LYS A 132 5.90 -9.33 -14.06
CA LYS A 132 6.66 -10.52 -13.65
C LYS A 132 6.66 -10.74 -12.14
N ASN A 133 6.85 -9.67 -11.36
CA ASN A 133 6.96 -9.75 -9.90
C ASN A 133 5.59 -9.78 -9.21
N VAL A 134 4.59 -9.08 -9.77
CA VAL A 134 3.23 -8.97 -9.22
C VAL A 134 2.28 -9.90 -9.99
N LYS A 135 2.41 -11.20 -9.75
CA LYS A 135 1.63 -12.22 -10.48
C LYS A 135 0.12 -12.10 -10.28
N SER A 136 -0.32 -11.60 -9.14
CA SER A 136 -1.74 -11.34 -8.85
C SER A 136 -2.33 -10.29 -9.80
N PHE A 137 -1.58 -9.24 -10.15
CA PHE A 137 -2.00 -8.30 -11.18
C PHE A 137 -2.16 -8.99 -12.55
N SER A 138 -1.20 -9.83 -12.93
CA SER A 138 -1.25 -10.57 -14.20
C SER A 138 -2.39 -11.61 -14.29
N ALA A 139 -3.04 -11.93 -13.16
CA ALA A 139 -4.20 -12.81 -13.16
C ALA A 139 -5.51 -12.04 -13.41
N ASP A 140 -5.55 -10.76 -13.06
CA ASP A 140 -6.74 -9.90 -13.17
C ASP A 140 -6.83 -9.18 -14.52
N PHE A 141 -5.72 -9.09 -15.26
CA PHE A 141 -5.63 -8.31 -16.50
C PHE A 141 -4.95 -9.07 -17.64
N ASP A 142 -5.38 -8.77 -18.87
CA ASP A 142 -4.63 -9.14 -20.07
C ASP A 142 -3.36 -8.28 -20.17
N LYS A 143 -2.21 -8.95 -20.25
CA LYS A 143 -0.87 -8.32 -20.30
C LYS A 143 -0.69 -7.38 -21.49
N GLN A 144 -1.40 -7.58 -22.58
CA GLN A 144 -1.27 -6.78 -23.80
C GLN A 144 -2.18 -5.55 -23.82
N GLU A 145 -3.25 -5.57 -23.02
CA GLU A 145 -4.29 -4.53 -22.99
C GLU A 145 -4.21 -3.65 -21.73
N ALA A 146 -3.57 -4.13 -20.66
CA ALA A 146 -3.46 -3.39 -19.42
C ALA A 146 -2.60 -2.13 -19.57
N SER A 147 -3.16 -0.99 -19.15
CA SER A 147 -2.44 0.27 -19.11
C SER A 147 -1.73 0.51 -17.77
N LEU A 148 -0.75 1.41 -17.78
CA LEU A 148 -0.07 1.90 -16.58
C LEU A 148 -1.07 2.49 -15.56
N LEU A 149 -2.16 3.09 -16.03
CA LEU A 149 -3.23 3.62 -15.18
C LEU A 149 -4.00 2.48 -14.48
N ASP A 150 -4.26 1.38 -15.19
CA ASP A 150 -4.89 0.19 -14.59
C ASP A 150 -4.02 -0.39 -13.48
N ALA A 151 -2.71 -0.50 -13.73
CA ALA A 151 -1.75 -0.92 -12.71
C ALA A 151 -1.73 0.04 -11.51
N ALA A 152 -1.72 1.36 -11.74
CA ALA A 152 -1.74 2.35 -10.66
C ALA A 152 -3.00 2.24 -9.78
N ASN A 153 -4.17 2.11 -10.42
CA ASN A 153 -5.45 1.91 -9.73
C ASN A 153 -5.45 0.60 -8.94
N TRP A 154 -4.96 -0.49 -9.53
CA TRP A 154 -4.90 -1.78 -8.89
C TRP A 154 -3.95 -1.77 -7.67
N VAL A 155 -2.75 -1.21 -7.81
CA VAL A 155 -1.78 -1.01 -6.70
C VAL A 155 -2.43 -0.26 -5.55
N THR A 156 -3.10 0.84 -5.87
CA THR A 156 -3.77 1.70 -4.88
C THR A 156 -4.87 0.93 -4.15
N ASN A 157 -5.76 0.25 -4.88
CA ASN A 157 -6.85 -0.53 -4.30
C ASN A 157 -6.33 -1.68 -3.44
N ARG A 158 -5.30 -2.41 -3.91
CA ARG A 158 -4.70 -3.51 -3.16
C ARG A 158 -4.06 -3.04 -1.86
N THR A 159 -3.39 -1.89 -1.91
CA THR A 159 -2.80 -1.22 -0.72
C THR A 159 -3.87 -0.81 0.28
N ILE A 160 -4.95 -0.16 -0.18
CA ILE A 160 -6.06 0.25 0.69
C ILE A 160 -6.70 -0.98 1.37
N THR A 161 -6.93 -2.06 0.63
CA THR A 161 -7.48 -3.31 1.19
C THR A 161 -6.54 -3.90 2.24
N CYS A 162 -5.24 -4.02 1.93
CA CYS A 162 -4.22 -4.51 2.86
C CYS A 162 -4.19 -3.66 4.15
N PHE A 163 -4.21 -2.34 4.02
CA PHE A 163 -4.21 -1.41 5.15
C PHE A 163 -5.47 -1.56 6.00
N LYS A 164 -6.65 -1.57 5.36
CA LYS A 164 -7.95 -1.74 6.04
C LYS A 164 -8.03 -3.06 6.81
N ASP A 165 -7.64 -4.17 6.19
CA ASP A 165 -7.65 -5.48 6.83
C ASP A 165 -6.76 -5.51 8.07
N THR A 166 -5.58 -4.88 7.97
CA THR A 166 -4.62 -4.83 9.08
C THR A 166 -5.13 -3.96 10.22
N VAL A 167 -5.59 -2.75 9.93
CA VAL A 167 -6.12 -1.81 10.95
C VAL A 167 -7.38 -2.37 11.61
N LYS A 168 -8.30 -2.97 10.83
CA LYS A 168 -9.49 -3.63 11.37
C LYS A 168 -9.11 -4.73 12.36
N CYS A 169 -8.12 -5.56 12.02
CA CYS A 169 -7.65 -6.60 12.93
C CYS A 169 -7.04 -6.03 14.21
N ILE A 170 -6.30 -4.91 14.12
CA ILE A 170 -5.76 -4.22 15.30
C ILE A 170 -6.90 -3.74 16.20
N ASP A 171 -7.89 -3.06 15.63
CA ASP A 171 -9.05 -2.54 16.37
C ASP A 171 -9.82 -3.66 17.08
N GLU A 172 -10.18 -4.72 16.36
CA GLU A 172 -10.89 -5.87 16.91
C GLU A 172 -10.12 -6.57 18.04
N GLU A 173 -8.78 -6.54 18.01
CA GLU A 173 -7.96 -7.21 19.02
C GLU A 173 -7.61 -6.33 20.23
N LEU A 174 -7.45 -5.02 20.03
CA LEU A 174 -7.00 -4.10 21.08
C LEU A 174 -8.14 -3.38 21.78
N THR A 175 -9.19 -2.97 21.07
CA THR A 175 -10.27 -2.16 21.64
C THR A 175 -10.90 -2.80 22.88
N PRO A 176 -11.25 -4.11 22.88
CA PRO A 176 -11.75 -4.77 24.08
C PRO A 176 -10.76 -4.78 25.26
N LYS A 177 -9.46 -4.92 24.98
CA LYS A 177 -8.39 -4.95 25.99
C LYS A 177 -8.20 -3.57 26.63
N VAL A 178 -8.21 -2.53 25.81
CA VAL A 178 -8.10 -1.13 26.25
C VAL A 178 -9.31 -0.75 27.11
N GLU A 179 -10.52 -1.06 26.65
CA GLU A 179 -11.74 -0.76 27.42
C GLU A 179 -11.78 -1.48 28.77
N ALA A 180 -11.39 -2.76 28.81
CA ALA A 180 -11.29 -3.51 30.06
C ALA A 180 -10.29 -2.86 31.01
N ARG A 181 -9.12 -2.46 30.50
CA ARG A 181 -8.08 -1.81 31.31
C ARG A 181 -8.52 -0.44 31.84
N LEU A 182 -9.21 0.35 31.02
CA LEU A 182 -9.74 1.64 31.45
C LEU A 182 -10.79 1.48 32.56
N LYS A 183 -11.68 0.47 32.45
CA LYS A 183 -12.65 0.14 33.50
C LYS A 183 -11.96 -0.26 34.82
N GLU A 184 -10.91 -1.08 34.76
CA GLU A 184 -10.12 -1.43 35.94
C GLU A 184 -9.50 -0.22 36.62
N ILE A 185 -8.88 0.68 35.83
CA ILE A 185 -8.26 1.91 36.35
C ILE A 185 -9.31 2.81 37.00
N TYR A 186 -10.46 3.00 36.35
CA TYR A 186 -11.56 3.80 36.88
C TYR A 186 -12.08 3.22 38.20
N ASN A 187 -12.35 1.91 38.24
CA ASN A 187 -12.86 1.25 39.44
C ASN A 187 -11.86 1.34 40.61
N LYS A 188 -10.57 1.17 40.34
CA LYS A 188 -9.51 1.33 41.34
C LYS A 188 -9.50 2.75 41.91
N HIS A 189 -9.54 3.77 41.04
CA HIS A 189 -9.57 5.16 41.46
C HIS A 189 -10.81 5.50 42.31
N MET A 190 -11.98 4.99 41.91
CA MET A 190 -13.22 5.19 42.67
C MET A 190 -13.21 4.50 44.04
N TYR A 191 -12.56 3.33 44.15
CA TYR A 191 -12.36 2.64 45.42
C TYR A 191 -11.44 3.43 46.36
N GLU A 192 -10.27 3.87 45.86
CA GLU A 192 -9.30 4.66 46.63
C GLU A 192 -9.91 5.97 47.16
N LYS A 193 -10.71 6.66 46.33
CA LYS A 193 -11.43 7.87 46.73
C LYS A 193 -12.42 7.61 47.88
N ARG A 194 -13.20 6.53 47.81
CA ARG A 194 -14.18 6.16 48.85
C ARG A 194 -13.50 5.76 50.15
N ALA A 195 -12.36 5.06 50.08
CA ALA A 195 -11.59 4.69 51.27
C ALA A 195 -11.05 5.93 52.00
N GLY A 196 -10.47 6.88 51.26
CA GLY A 196 -9.99 8.14 51.86
C GLY A 196 -11.09 9.02 52.45
N GLU A 197 -12.29 9.05 51.84
CA GLU A 197 -13.45 9.77 52.38
C GLU A 197 -14.04 9.11 53.64
N ALA A 198 -13.90 7.79 53.79
CA ALA A 198 -14.34 7.06 54.98
C ALA A 198 -13.37 7.28 56.16
N ASP A 199 -12.06 7.28 55.90
CA ASP A 199 -11.05 7.55 56.93
C ASP A 199 -11.13 8.99 57.45
N ALA A 200 -11.37 9.97 56.56
CA ALA A 200 -11.54 11.37 56.95
C ALA A 200 -12.81 11.66 57.77
N LYS A 201 -13.81 10.77 57.78
CA LYS A 201 -15.02 10.89 58.62
C LYS A 201 -14.89 10.23 59.99
N ASN A 202 -13.88 9.38 60.17
CA ASN A 202 -13.61 8.67 61.43
C ASN A 202 -12.48 9.32 62.26
N THR A 203 -11.99 10.49 61.83
CA THR A 203 -10.99 11.32 62.54
C THR A 203 -11.63 12.61 63.00
#